data_AF-A0A7V4EHC0-F1
#
_entry.id   AF-A0A7V4EHC0-F1
#
_cell.length_a   1.000
_cell.length_b   1.000
_cell.length_c   1.000
_cell.angle_alpha   90.00
_cell.angle_beta   90.00
_cell.angle_gamma   90.00
#
_symmetry.space_group_name_H-M   'P 1'
#
loop_
_entity.id
_entity.type
_entity.pdbx_description
1 polymer ?
#
loop_
_entity_poly.entity_id
_entity_poly.type
_entity_poly.pdbx_seq_one_letter_code
_entity_poly.pdbx_strand_id
1 'polypeptide(L)' 'MVDVLIVGAGPVGLAAGIEAKRQGLSHLILERGTVAETIYRFPRQMVFFSESKNIEIGGHPLVSQGPKPTRLEALLY' A
#
# COMPACT_ATOMS: atom_id res chain seq x y z
N MET A 1 18.87 -13.10 9.49
CA MET A 1 18.62 -13.66 8.14
C MET A 1 17.12 -13.63 7.93
N VAL A 2 16.64 -13.22 6.75
CA VAL A 2 15.20 -13.16 6.41
C VAL A 2 14.93 -14.10 5.24
N ASP A 3 13.74 -14.69 5.19
CA ASP A 3 13.32 -15.58 4.10
C ASP A 3 12.98 -14.79 2.83
N VAL A 4 12.40 -13.60 3.00
CA VAL A 4 11.97 -12.73 1.90
C VAL A 4 12.48 -11.30 2.10
N LEU A 5 13.13 -10.75 1.08
CA LEU A 5 13.46 -9.33 1.00
C LEU A 5 12.59 -8.68 -0.07
N ILE A 6 11.81 -7.66 0.32
CA ILE A 6 10.93 -6.91 -0.58
C ILE A 6 11.54 -5.54 -0.80
N VAL A 7 11.75 -5.16 -2.06
CA VAL A 7 12.29 -3.86 -2.44
C VAL A 7 11.17 -2.98 -2.99
N GLY A 8 10.79 -1.97 -2.20
CA GLY A 8 9.70 -1.03 -2.44
C GLY A 8 8.55 -1.21 -1.44
N ALA A 9 8.21 -0.15 -0.70
CA ALA A 9 7.06 -0.09 0.22
C ALA A 9 5.87 0.66 -0.41
N GLY A 10 5.63 0.44 -1.71
CA GLY A 10 4.37 0.79 -2.35
C GLY A 10 3.26 -0.23 -2.03
N PRO A 11 2.02 -0.03 -2.52
CA PRO A 11 0.88 -0.89 -2.19
C PRO A 11 1.15 -2.38 -2.42
N VAL A 12 1.79 -2.73 -3.55
CA VAL A 12 2.11 -4.13 -3.89
C VAL A 12 3.19 -4.71 -2.96
N GLY A 13 4.20 -3.93 -2.60
CA GLY A 13 5.26 -4.39 -1.68
C GLY A 13 4.75 -4.59 -0.26
N LEU A 14 3.85 -3.70 0.20
CA LEU A 14 3.15 -3.88 1.46
C LEU A 14 2.25 -5.12 1.44
N ALA A 15 1.48 -5.33 0.36
CA ALA A 15 0.66 -6.52 0.19
C ALA A 15 1.49 -7.81 0.21
N ALA A 16 2.65 -7.80 -0.45
CA ALA A 16 3.59 -8.92 -0.42
C ALA A 16 4.13 -9.20 0.99
N GLY A 17 4.43 -8.17 1.77
CA GLY A 17 4.87 -8.34 3.17
C GLY A 17 3.79 -8.92 4.07
N ILE A 18 2.54 -8.46 3.89
CA ILE A 18 1.38 -9.02 4.60
C ILE A 18 1.22 -10.51 4.27
N GLU A 19 1.35 -10.89 3.00
CA GLU A 19 1.24 -12.29 2.58
C GLU A 19 2.41 -13.13 3.10
N ALA A 20 3.65 -12.63 3.03
CA ALA A 20 4.81 -13.30 3.61
C ALA A 20 4.60 -13.60 5.11
N LYS A 21 4.07 -12.62 5.86
CA LYS A 21 3.71 -12.80 7.27
C LYS A 21 2.67 -13.90 7.47
N ARG A 22 1.62 -13.94 6.63
CA ARG A 22 0.55 -14.95 6.71
C ARG A 22 1.06 -16.36 6.44
N GLN A 23 2.05 -16.50 5.58
CA GLN A 23 2.73 -17.76 5.28
C GLN A 23 3.77 -18.16 6.35
N GLY A 24 3.93 -17.37 7.42
CA GLY A 24 4.90 -17.64 8.48
C GLY A 24 6.35 -17.34 8.10
N LEU A 25 6.58 -16.58 7.03
CA LEU A 25 7.92 -16.20 6.55
C LEU A 25 8.42 -14.93 7.25
N SER A 26 9.67 -14.97 7.69
CA SER A 26 10.38 -13.77 8.11
C SER A 26 10.67 -12.91 6.88
N HIS A 27 10.37 -11.60 6.97
CA HIS A 27 10.55 -10.71 5.83
C HIS A 27 10.99 -9.32 6.27
N LEU A 28 11.60 -8.61 5.32
CA LEU A 28 11.96 -7.20 5.46
C LEU A 28 11.50 -6.45 4.20
N ILE A 29 10.94 -5.25 4.38
CA ILE A 29 10.61 -4.33 3.29
C ILE A 29 11.59 -3.17 3.33
N LEU A 30 12.29 -2.91 2.23
CA LEU A 30 13.19 -1.79 2.07
C LEU A 30 12.58 -0.78 1.10
N GLU A 31 12.47 0.47 1.52
CA GLU A 31 12.02 1.58 0.69
C GLU A 31 13.06 2.69 0.71
N ARG A 32 13.26 3.33 -0.44
CA ARG A 32 14.20 4.44 -0.58
C ARG A 32 13.64 5.73 0.06
N GLY A 33 12.34 5.94 -0.07
CA GLY A 33 11.63 7.11 0.47
C GLY A 33 10.79 6.77 1.70
N THR A 34 9.60 7.36 1.78
CA THR A 34 8.57 6.98 2.75
C THR A 34 7.74 5.79 2.26
N VAL A 35 7.01 5.15 3.17
CA VAL A 35 5.94 4.21 2.80
C VAL A 35 4.99 4.89 1.80
N ALA A 36 4.68 4.18 0.71
CA ALA A 36 3.88 4.68 -0.40
C ALA A 36 4.40 5.99 -1.05
N GLU A 37 5.73 6.19 -1.12
CA GLU A 37 6.39 7.38 -1.72
C GLU A 37 5.78 7.78 -3.08
N THR A 38 5.50 6.84 -3.98
CA THR A 38 4.89 7.15 -5.27
C THR A 38 3.52 7.81 -5.14
N ILE A 39 2.65 7.32 -4.24
CA ILE A 39 1.34 7.93 -3.95
C ILE A 39 1.56 9.28 -3.26
N TYR A 40 2.52 9.36 -2.35
CA TYR A 40 2.88 10.62 -1.70
C TYR A 40 3.28 11.69 -2.74
N ARG A 41 3.96 11.31 -3.83
CA ARG A 41 4.39 12.25 -4.88
C ARG A 41 3.32 12.53 -5.95
N PHE A 42 2.16 11.87 -5.93
CA PHE A 42 1.06 12.19 -6.83
C PHE A 42 0.52 13.62 -6.61
N PRO A 43 -0.18 14.21 -7.61
CA PRO A 43 -0.81 15.52 -7.46
C PRO A 43 -1.70 15.58 -6.22
N ARG A 44 -1.64 16.68 -5.46
CA ARG A 44 -2.33 16.81 -4.16
C ARG A 44 -3.83 16.55 -4.23
N GLN A 45 -4.48 16.97 -5.32
CA GLN A 45 -5.91 16.83 -5.57
C GLN A 45 -6.28 15.61 -6.44
N MET A 46 -5.36 14.65 -6.59
CA MET A 46 -5.61 13.45 -7.39
C MET A 46 -6.71 12.59 -6.75
N VAL A 47 -7.60 12.09 -7.62
CA VAL A 47 -8.56 11.02 -7.34
C VAL A 47 -8.13 9.79 -8.12
N PHE A 48 -8.14 8.63 -7.48
CA PHE A 48 -7.83 7.37 -8.16
C PHE A 48 -8.87 7.03 -9.22
N PHE A 49 -8.46 6.28 -10.24
CA PHE A 49 -9.42 5.73 -11.21
C PHE A 49 -10.20 4.54 -10.63
N SER A 50 -9.53 3.70 -9.84
CA SER A 50 -10.09 2.50 -9.20
C SER A 50 -10.96 2.83 -8.00
N GLU A 51 -11.96 1.98 -7.75
CA GLU A 51 -12.73 2.03 -6.50
C GLU A 51 -11.90 1.56 -5.30
N SER A 52 -12.24 2.03 -4.09
CA SER A 52 -11.51 1.71 -2.85
C SER A 52 -11.33 0.21 -2.65
N LYS A 53 -12.41 -0.57 -2.81
CA LYS A 53 -12.41 -2.04 -2.70
C LYS A 53 -11.40 -2.75 -3.62
N ASN A 54 -11.03 -2.11 -4.73
CA ASN A 54 -10.12 -2.70 -5.73
C ASN A 54 -8.65 -2.43 -5.41
N ILE A 55 -8.34 -1.55 -4.46
CA ILE A 55 -6.97 -1.18 -4.10
C ILE A 55 -6.64 -1.44 -2.61
N GLU A 56 -7.57 -2.04 -1.89
CA GLU A 56 -7.35 -2.57 -0.54
C GLU A 56 -6.32 -3.70 -0.55
N ILE A 57 -5.52 -3.76 0.52
CA ILE A 57 -4.53 -4.79 0.77
C ILE A 57 -4.72 -5.37 2.17
N GLY A 58 -4.32 -6.63 2.37
CA GLY A 58 -4.38 -7.26 3.68
C GLY A 58 -5.78 -7.49 4.27
N GLY A 59 -6.85 -7.28 3.49
CA GLY A 59 -8.22 -7.41 3.98
C GLY A 59 -8.64 -6.27 4.92
N HIS A 60 -7.91 -5.14 4.89
CA HIS A 60 -8.28 -3.92 5.60
C HIS A 60 -9.04 -2.98 4.67
N PRO A 61 -10.23 -2.49 5.06
CA PRO A 61 -11.03 -1.62 4.20
C PRO A 61 -10.37 -0.25 4.02
N LEU A 62 -10.40 0.28 2.80
CA LEU A 62 -9.96 1.63 2.48
C LEU A 62 -11.17 2.56 2.55
N VAL A 63 -11.30 3.27 3.67
CA VAL A 63 -12.45 4.16 3.90
C VAL A 63 -12.29 5.43 3.07
N SER A 64 -13.29 5.72 2.24
CA SER A 64 -13.35 6.91 1.40
C SER A 64 -14.74 7.54 1.43
N GLN A 65 -14.80 8.85 1.24
CA GLN A 65 -16.06 9.60 1.17
C GLN A 65 -16.85 9.30 -0.11
N GLY A 66 -16.15 8.98 -1.19
CA GLY A 66 -16.74 8.58 -2.48
C GLY A 66 -16.31 7.18 -2.91
N PRO A 67 -16.81 6.67 -4.04
CA PRO A 67 -16.45 5.33 -4.54
C PRO A 67 -14.97 5.21 -4.92
N LYS A 68 -14.35 6.32 -5.32
CA LYS A 68 -12.95 6.41 -5.72
C LYS A 68 -12.20 7.27 -4.70
N PRO A 69 -11.14 6.75 -4.07
CA PRO A 69 -10.43 7.49 -3.04
C PRO A 69 -9.60 8.61 -3.65
N THR A 70 -9.38 9.64 -2.86
CA THR A 70 -8.39 10.69 -3.10
C THR A 70 -6.99 10.20 -2.72
N ARG A 71 -5.96 10.89 -3.20
CA ARG A 71 -4.58 10.70 -2.74
C ARG A 71 -4.47 10.77 -1.21
N LEU A 72 -5.17 11.71 -0.58
CA LEU A 72 -5.10 11.87 0.88
C LEU A 72 -5.71 10.68 1.61
N GLU A 73 -6.87 10.20 1.18
CA GLU A 73 -7.51 9.00 1.75
C GLU A 73 -6.61 7.76 1.58
N ALA A 74 -5.98 7.59 0.42
CA ALA A 74 -5.05 6.49 0.19
C ALA A 74 -3.74 6.57 1.01
N LEU A 75 -3.35 7.75 1.50
CA LEU A 75 -2.18 7.93 2.38
C LEU A 75 -2.52 7.77 3.87
N LEU A 76 -3.80 7.89 4.24
CA LEU A 76 -4.29 7.65 5.59
C LEU A 76 -4.64 6.18 5.83
N TYR A 77 -4.83 5.43 4.75
CA TYR A 77 -4.99 3.98 4.73
C TYR A 77 -3.68 3.26 5.10
#